data_AF-A0A933TRI2-F1
#
_entry.id   AF-A0A933TRI2-F1
#
_cell.length_a   1.000
_cell.length_b   1.000
_cell.length_c   1.000
_cell.angle_alpha   90.00
_cell.angle_beta   90.00
_cell.angle_gamma   90.00
#
_symmetry.space_group_name_H-M   'P 1'
#
loop_
_entity.id
_entity.type
_entity.pdbx_description
1 polymer ?
#
loop_
_entity_poly.entity_id
_entity_poly.type
_entity_poly.pdbx_seq_one_letter_code
_entity_poly.pdbx_strand_id
1 'polypeptide(L)'
;MNLPLRVLVGPCLLVMAVSSHAASLGALMKSAIDAPDGRASGVLNDAVAGLIAKTTGSAAPVVAQIETLSVFRQAGCRRLMATLSQPAPGQPDAVFPFEMNLCRDGSAPREGMDLEQLSGKFGVPQSVR
;
A
#
# COMPACT_ATOMS: atom_id res chain seq x y z
N MET A 1 -1.22 65.84 9.33
CA MET A 1 -0.61 65.29 8.10
C MET A 1 -1.03 63.82 8.01
N ASN A 2 -1.94 63.50 7.09
CA ASN A 2 -2.56 62.17 6.95
C ASN A 2 -1.78 61.34 5.92
N LEU A 3 -1.41 60.10 6.27
CA LEU A 3 -0.80 59.13 5.34
C LEU A 3 -1.71 57.91 5.23
N PRO A 4 -2.26 57.56 4.05
CA PRO A 4 -3.10 56.36 3.91
C PRO A 4 -2.23 55.11 3.77
N LEU A 5 -2.29 54.23 4.78
CA LEU A 5 -1.65 52.92 4.76
C LEU A 5 -2.38 52.02 3.74
N ARG A 6 -1.77 51.84 2.57
CA ARG A 6 -2.20 50.87 1.56
C ARG A 6 -1.86 49.46 2.04
N VAL A 7 -2.87 48.70 2.45
CA VAL A 7 -2.74 47.27 2.77
C VAL A 7 -2.64 46.49 1.46
N LEU A 8 -1.45 46.02 1.16
CA LEU A 8 -1.17 45.06 0.07
C LEU A 8 -1.69 43.69 0.51
N VAL A 9 -2.84 43.27 -0.03
CA VAL A 9 -3.34 41.90 0.09
C VAL A 9 -2.50 41.02 -0.84
N GLY A 10 -1.47 40.37 -0.29
CA GLY A 10 -0.67 39.38 -1.01
C GLY A 10 -1.37 38.00 -1.00
N PRO A 11 -1.36 37.25 -2.12
CA PRO A 11 -1.99 35.93 -2.17
C PRO A 11 -1.17 34.95 -1.33
N CYS A 12 -1.79 34.42 -0.28
CA CYS A 12 -1.23 33.35 0.54
C CYS A 12 -1.25 32.04 -0.25
N LEU A 13 -0.17 31.73 -0.96
CA LEU A 13 0.07 30.38 -1.47
C LEU A 13 0.25 29.45 -0.26
N LEU A 14 -0.82 28.74 0.12
CA LEU A 14 -0.77 27.65 1.09
C LEU A 14 0.03 26.49 0.48
N VAL A 15 1.32 26.42 0.81
CA VAL A 15 2.13 25.22 0.58
C VAL A 15 1.69 24.19 1.61
N MET A 16 0.89 23.21 1.19
CA MET A 16 0.53 22.07 2.02
C MET A 16 1.77 21.20 2.19
N ALA A 17 2.46 21.35 3.32
CA ALA A 17 3.52 20.44 3.71
C ALA A 17 2.91 19.08 4.01
N VAL A 18 3.08 18.11 3.10
CA VAL A 18 2.69 16.73 3.33
C VAL A 18 3.70 16.13 4.31
N SER A 19 3.36 16.11 5.60
CA SER A 19 4.16 15.39 6.58
C SER A 19 4.15 13.90 6.22
N SER A 20 5.28 13.39 5.74
CA SER A 20 5.53 11.96 5.57
C SER A 20 5.59 11.31 6.95
N HIS A 21 4.43 11.09 7.57
CA HIS A 21 4.36 10.28 8.78
C HIS A 21 4.80 8.88 8.39
N ALA A 22 5.76 8.37 9.15
CA ALA A 22 6.20 7.01 8.98
C ALA A 22 5.00 6.07 9.21
N ALA A 23 4.71 5.27 8.20
CA ALA A 23 3.47 4.51 8.08
C ALA A 23 3.73 3.01 8.22
N SER A 24 2.75 2.27 8.72
CA SER A 24 2.79 0.81 8.62
C SER A 24 2.33 0.36 7.23
N LEU A 25 2.84 -0.78 6.77
CA LEU A 25 2.46 -1.37 5.49
C LEU A 25 0.93 -1.59 5.41
N GLY A 26 0.34 -2.12 6.48
CA GLY A 26 -1.11 -2.34 6.57
C GLY A 26 -1.91 -1.03 6.50
N ALA A 27 -1.42 0.07 7.08
CA ALA A 27 -2.06 1.37 6.97
C ALA A 27 -2.01 1.92 5.55
N LEU A 28 -0.88 1.76 4.84
CA LEU A 28 -0.75 2.14 3.43
C LEU A 28 -1.68 1.31 2.53
N MET A 29 -1.79 0.01 2.78
CA MET A 29 -2.71 -0.85 2.03
C MET A 29 -4.17 -0.45 2.23
N LYS A 30 -4.57 -0.19 3.47
CA LYS A 30 -5.90 0.34 3.76
C LYS A 30 -6.12 1.71 3.10
N SER A 31 -5.11 2.57 3.09
CA SER A 31 -5.19 3.88 2.43
C SER A 31 -5.39 3.73 0.93
N ALA A 32 -4.69 2.79 0.27
CA ALA A 32 -4.91 2.49 -1.15
C ALA A 32 -6.31 1.89 -1.43
N ILE A 33 -6.87 1.12 -0.49
CA ILE A 33 -8.25 0.63 -0.56
C ILE A 33 -9.27 1.78 -0.47
N ASP A 34 -8.98 2.81 0.33
CA ASP A 34 -9.87 3.95 0.52
C ASP A 34 -9.65 5.05 -0.55
N ALA A 35 -8.49 5.07 -1.21
CA ALA A 35 -8.12 6.09 -2.17
C ALA A 35 -8.92 5.99 -3.49
N PRO A 36 -9.34 7.15 -4.06
CA PRO A 36 -10.10 7.18 -5.32
C PRO A 36 -9.27 6.75 -6.52
N ASP A 37 -7.96 7.02 -6.51
CA ASP A 37 -7.01 6.57 -7.53
C ASP A 37 -6.40 5.18 -7.23
N GLY A 38 -6.77 4.59 -6.09
CA GLY A 38 -6.32 3.26 -5.67
C GLY A 38 -4.85 3.19 -5.28
N ARG A 39 -4.20 4.32 -4.95
CA ARG A 39 -2.76 4.39 -4.66
C ARG A 39 -2.48 4.90 -3.24
N ALA A 40 -1.36 4.46 -2.68
CA ALA A 40 -0.79 5.02 -1.47
C ALA A 40 0.74 4.82 -1.47
N SER A 41 1.47 5.70 -0.82
CA SER A 41 2.92 5.53 -0.62
C SER A 41 3.38 6.12 0.69
N GLY A 42 4.52 5.65 1.19
CA GLY A 42 5.10 6.15 2.42
C GLY A 42 6.40 5.46 2.80
N VAL A 43 7.08 6.04 3.79
CA VAL A 43 8.26 5.43 4.42
C VAL A 43 7.78 4.52 5.54
N LEU A 44 8.23 3.27 5.56
CA LEU A 44 7.86 2.29 6.57
C LEU A 44 8.68 2.46 7.86
N ASN A 45 8.02 2.28 9.01
CA ASN A 45 8.66 2.21 10.34
C ASN A 45 8.19 1.03 11.19
N ASP A 46 7.54 0.04 10.58
CA ASP A 46 7.02 -1.13 11.27
C ASP A 46 8.01 -2.32 11.24
N ALA A 47 7.55 -3.48 11.72
CA ALA A 47 8.36 -4.70 11.72
C ALA A 47 8.80 -5.13 10.31
N VAL A 48 8.04 -4.77 9.27
CA VAL A 48 8.40 -5.06 7.87
C VAL A 48 9.61 -4.23 7.47
N ALA A 49 9.64 -2.93 7.81
CA ALA A 49 10.81 -2.08 7.59
C ALA A 49 12.07 -2.67 8.25
N GLY A 50 11.93 -3.13 9.50
CA GLY A 50 13.03 -3.77 10.23
C GLY A 50 13.51 -5.09 9.61
N LEU A 51 12.60 -5.88 9.03
CA LEU A 51 12.95 -7.11 8.32
C LEU A 51 13.73 -6.80 7.03
N ILE A 52 13.22 -5.88 6.20
CA ILE A 52 13.86 -5.49 4.93
C ILE A 52 15.25 -4.90 5.19
N ALA A 53 15.39 -4.01 6.18
CA ALA A 53 16.69 -3.44 6.57
C ALA A 53 17.70 -4.51 7.00
N LYS A 54 17.26 -5.55 7.74
CA LYS A 54 18.11 -6.68 8.09
C LYS A 54 18.49 -7.53 6.88
N THR A 55 17.56 -7.76 5.96
CA THR A 55 17.78 -8.55 4.75
C THR A 55 18.77 -7.87 3.79
N THR A 56 18.69 -6.55 3.64
CA THR A 56 19.59 -5.79 2.74
C THR A 56 20.89 -5.37 3.41
N GLY A 57 20.96 -5.37 4.74
CA GLY A 57 22.05 -4.77 5.50
C GLY A 57 22.10 -3.24 5.41
N SER A 58 21.03 -2.59 4.99
CA SER A 58 20.97 -1.15 4.78
C SER A 58 20.28 -0.40 5.92
N ALA A 59 20.83 0.76 6.27
CA ALA A 59 20.21 1.72 7.20
C ALA A 59 19.33 2.76 6.49
N ALA A 60 19.24 2.72 5.15
CA ALA A 60 18.40 3.63 4.40
C ALA A 60 16.90 3.40 4.70
N PRO A 61 16.03 4.41 4.55
CA PRO A 61 14.60 4.20 4.74
C PRO A 61 14.02 3.19 3.74
N VAL A 62 13.09 2.36 4.19
CA VAL A 62 12.30 1.48 3.33
C VAL A 62 11.08 2.25 2.84
N VAL A 63 10.92 2.37 1.53
CA VAL A 63 9.79 3.05 0.91
C VAL A 63 8.82 2.01 0.37
N ALA A 64 7.52 2.22 0.62
CA ALA A 64 6.45 1.40 0.09
C ALA A 64 5.60 2.19 -0.91
N GLN A 65 5.27 1.56 -2.04
CA GLN A 65 4.27 2.01 -2.98
C GLN A 65 3.20 0.93 -3.14
N ILE A 66 1.93 1.32 -2.98
CA ILE A 66 0.79 0.44 -3.09
C ILE A 66 -0.08 0.90 -4.26
N GLU A 67 -0.51 -0.06 -5.08
CA GLU A 67 -1.40 0.16 -6.21
C GLU A 67 -2.52 -0.89 -6.23
N THR A 68 -3.76 -0.46 -6.50
CA THR A 68 -4.87 -1.36 -6.77
C THR A 68 -4.73 -1.95 -8.18
N LEU A 69 -4.61 -3.27 -8.27
CA LEU A 69 -4.61 -4.00 -9.54
C LEU A 69 -6.03 -4.33 -10.01
N SER A 70 -6.93 -4.69 -9.08
CA SER A 70 -8.32 -4.96 -9.39
C SER A 70 -9.23 -4.79 -8.16
N VAL A 71 -10.53 -4.66 -8.41
CA VAL A 71 -11.56 -4.51 -7.39
C VAL A 71 -12.42 -5.77 -7.36
N PHE A 72 -12.66 -6.32 -6.17
CA PHE A 72 -13.56 -7.46 -6.00
C PHE A 72 -15.03 -7.00 -5.98
N ARG A 73 -15.98 -7.91 -6.20
CA ARG A 73 -17.42 -7.58 -6.07
C ARG A 73 -17.81 -7.29 -4.62
N GLN A 74 -17.12 -7.92 -3.66
CA GLN A 74 -17.25 -7.61 -2.24
C GLN A 74 -16.73 -6.20 -1.95
N ALA A 75 -17.61 -5.35 -1.41
CA ALA A 75 -17.28 -3.97 -1.09
C ALA A 75 -16.08 -3.87 -0.12
N GLY A 76 -15.18 -2.93 -0.41
CA GLY A 76 -13.98 -2.69 0.39
C GLY A 76 -12.87 -3.72 0.21
N CYS A 77 -12.96 -4.60 -0.78
CA CYS A 77 -11.94 -5.61 -1.07
C CYS A 77 -11.25 -5.32 -2.41
N ARG A 78 -9.92 -5.39 -2.42
CA ARG A 78 -9.09 -5.11 -3.60
C ARG A 78 -7.92 -6.08 -3.73
N ARG A 79 -7.46 -6.31 -4.95
CA ARG A 79 -6.14 -6.90 -5.21
C ARG A 79 -5.15 -5.77 -5.30
N LEU A 80 -4.13 -5.80 -4.45
CA LEU A 80 -3.12 -4.76 -4.32
C LEU A 80 -1.76 -5.30 -4.77
N MET A 81 -0.98 -4.48 -5.46
CA MET A 81 0.47 -4.63 -5.60
C MET A 81 1.14 -3.75 -4.56
N ALA A 82 2.07 -4.33 -3.80
CA ALA A 82 2.97 -3.60 -2.93
C ALA A 82 4.39 -3.74 -3.46
N THR A 83 5.04 -2.60 -3.72
CA THR A 83 6.46 -2.54 -4.07
C THR A 83 7.19 -1.91 -2.91
N LEU A 84 8.05 -2.68 -2.24
CA LEU A 84 8.95 -2.15 -1.24
C LEU A 84 10.31 -1.91 -1.88
N SER A 85 10.93 -0.78 -1.59
CA SER A 85 12.25 -0.43 -2.10
C SER A 85 13.13 0.11 -0.99
N GLN A 86 14.42 -0.24 -1.05
CA GLN A 86 15.42 0.28 -0.13
C GLN A 86 16.77 0.40 -0.86
N PRO A 87 17.43 1.56 -0.80
CA PRO A 87 18.80 1.68 -1.29
C PRO A 87 19.73 0.70 -0.59
N ALA A 88 20.58 0.01 -1.34
CA ALA A 88 21.52 -0.98 -0.81
C ALA A 88 22.98 -0.48 -1.01
N PRO A 89 23.81 -0.42 0.04
CA PRO A 89 25.19 0.02 -0.10
C PRO A 89 26.00 -0.86 -1.07
N GLY A 90 26.63 -0.25 -2.07
CA GLY A 90 27.50 -0.94 -3.03
C GLY A 90 26.79 -1.90 -3.98
N GLN A 91 25.45 -1.83 -4.05
CA GLN A 91 24.60 -2.70 -4.86
C GLN A 91 23.46 -1.88 -5.49
N PRO A 92 22.75 -2.41 -6.50
CA PRO A 92 21.49 -1.83 -6.94
C PRO A 92 20.46 -1.78 -5.80
N ASP A 93 19.52 -0.83 -5.88
CA ASP A 93 18.42 -0.73 -4.92
C ASP A 93 17.66 -2.06 -4.80
N ALA A 94 17.41 -2.49 -3.57
CA ALA A 94 16.65 -3.69 -3.30
C ALA A 94 15.16 -3.40 -3.52
N VAL A 95 14.50 -4.21 -4.36
CA VAL A 95 13.08 -4.06 -4.69
C VAL A 95 12.35 -5.38 -4.43
N PHE A 96 11.25 -5.30 -3.68
CA PHE A 96 10.45 -6.44 -3.26
C PHE A 96 8.98 -6.22 -3.68
N PRO A 97 8.58 -6.68 -4.88
CA PRO A 97 7.19 -6.64 -5.32
C PRO A 97 6.43 -7.86 -4.78
N PHE A 98 5.24 -7.64 -4.26
CA PHE A 98 4.30 -8.72 -3.93
C PHE A 98 2.86 -8.26 -4.03
N GLU A 99 1.97 -9.20 -4.34
CA GLU A 99 0.55 -8.96 -4.44
C GLU A 99 -0.20 -9.52 -3.25
N MET A 100 -1.32 -8.89 -2.91
CA MET A 100 -2.26 -9.43 -1.95
C MET A 100 -3.71 -9.13 -2.30
N ASN A 101 -4.58 -10.06 -1.96
CA ASN A 101 -6.01 -9.86 -1.96
C ASN A 101 -6.42 -9.46 -0.54
N LEU A 102 -6.85 -8.21 -0.35
CA LEU A 102 -7.10 -7.67 0.98
C LEU A 102 -8.40 -6.88 1.01
N CYS A 103 -9.19 -7.12 2.05
CA CYS A 103 -10.33 -6.31 2.42
C CYS A 103 -9.93 -5.21 3.41
N ARG A 104 -10.74 -4.15 3.50
CA ARG A 104 -10.48 -2.99 4.37
C ARG A 104 -10.30 -3.34 5.85
N ASP A 105 -10.90 -4.44 6.30
CA ASP A 105 -10.79 -4.98 7.65
C ASP A 105 -9.55 -5.87 7.87
N GLY A 106 -8.74 -6.09 6.83
CA GLY A 106 -7.56 -6.94 6.84
C GLY A 106 -7.84 -8.41 6.51
N SER A 107 -9.09 -8.79 6.26
CA SER A 107 -9.46 -10.16 5.87
C SER A 107 -9.20 -10.43 4.38
N ALA A 108 -9.17 -11.71 4.00
CA ALA A 108 -9.17 -12.12 2.60
C ALA A 108 -10.58 -11.96 2.00
N PRO A 109 -10.71 -11.59 0.70
CA PRO A 109 -11.99 -11.59 0.02
C PRO A 109 -12.62 -12.98 0.03
N ARG A 110 -13.96 -13.06 0.14
CA ARG A 110 -14.67 -14.36 0.11
C ARG A 110 -14.74 -14.96 -1.29
N GLU A 111 -14.59 -14.14 -2.31
CA GLU A 111 -14.54 -14.58 -3.71
C GLU A 111 -13.35 -15.52 -3.93
N GLY A 112 -13.62 -16.72 -4.46
CA GLY A 112 -12.59 -17.72 -4.75
C GLY A 112 -12.11 -18.54 -3.54
N MET A 113 -12.66 -18.33 -2.34
CA MET A 113 -12.36 -19.18 -1.16
C MET A 113 -13.21 -20.46 -1.08
N ASP A 114 -14.26 -20.58 -1.89
CA ASP A 114 -15.12 -21.76 -1.91
C ASP A 114 -14.52 -22.87 -2.79
N LEU A 115 -13.54 -23.58 -2.23
CA LEU A 115 -12.90 -24.75 -2.84
C LEU A 115 -13.88 -25.90 -3.06
N GLU A 116 -14.93 -26.02 -2.24
CA GLU A 116 -15.97 -27.05 -2.33
C GLU A 116 -16.87 -26.86 -3.57
N GLN A 117 -17.04 -25.63 -4.05
CA GLN A 117 -17.71 -25.37 -5.34
C GLN A 117 -16.84 -25.71 -6.56
N LEU A 118 -15.51 -25.79 -6.41
CA LEU A 118 -14.58 -26.12 -7.49
C LEU A 118 -14.40 -27.65 -7.62
N SER A 119 -14.42 -28.38 -6.51
CA SER A 119 -14.34 -29.86 -6.51
C SER A 119 -15.55 -30.53 -7.19
N GLY A 120 -16.70 -29.88 -7.23
CA GLY A 120 -17.86 -30.35 -7.99
C GLY A 120 -17.80 -30.13 -9.51
N LYS A 121 -16.92 -29.23 -10.00
CA LYS A 121 -16.78 -28.89 -11.42
C LYS A 121 -15.56 -29.48 -12.11
N PHE A 122 -14.52 -29.79 -11.34
CA PHE A 122 -13.40 -30.60 -11.81
C PHE A 122 -13.58 -31.99 -11.22
N GLY A 123 -14.17 -32.90 -11.98
CA GLY A 123 -14.37 -34.29 -11.56
C GLY A 123 -13.05 -34.92 -11.16
N VAL A 124 -12.73 -34.87 -9.87
CA VAL A 124 -11.72 -35.71 -9.25
C VAL A 124 -12.39 -37.06 -9.09
N PRO A 125 -12.01 -38.11 -9.84
CA PRO A 125 -12.53 -39.43 -9.57
C PRO A 125 -12.12 -39.80 -8.15
N GLN A 126 -13.12 -39.91 -7.26
CA GLN A 126 -12.92 -40.52 -5.95
C GLN A 126 -12.40 -41.93 -6.22
N SER A 127 -11.15 -42.18 -5.86
CA SER A 127 -10.56 -43.51 -5.88
C SER A 127 -11.45 -44.42 -5.02
N VAL A 128 -12.20 -45.30 -5.69
CA VAL A 128 -12.88 -46.41 -5.03
C VAL A 128 -11.80 -47.32 -4.45
N ARG A 129 -12.05 -47.79 -3.23
CA ARG A 129 -11.21 -48.72 -2.47
C ARG A 129 -10.94 -50.01 -3.22
#